data_AF-A0A7G9B2R3-F1
#
_entry.id   AF-A0A7G9B2R3-F1
#
_cell.length_a   1.000
_cell.length_b   1.000
_cell.length_c   1.000
_cell.angle_alpha   90.00
_cell.angle_beta   90.00
_cell.angle_gamma   90.00
#
_symmetry.space_group_name_H-M   'P 1'
#
loop_
_entity.id
_entity.type
_entity.pdbx_description
1 polymer ?
#
loop_
_entity_poly.entity_id
_entity_poly.type
_entity_poly.pdbx_seq_one_letter_code
_entity_poly.pdbx_strand_id
1 'polypeptide(L)'
;MNLKPYAWNIFEIAKENNEDLGAARRMLVNNISQGRAVNGGADLDYAALKKEWEAMDGEAQKAALEELCDYLTDFSTDAPYHRLCRAFEQGDRNAFDKVLEGK
;
A
#
# COMPACT_ATOMS: atom_id res chain seq x y z
N MET A 1 5.78 -7.20 -9.89
CA MET A 1 4.74 -7.19 -8.85
C MET A 1 4.02 -5.85 -8.91
N ASN A 2 2.69 -5.86 -8.82
CA ASN A 2 1.89 -4.64 -8.67
C ASN A 2 1.64 -4.39 -7.18
N LEU A 3 1.92 -3.18 -6.69
CA LEU A 3 1.72 -2.83 -5.28
C LEU A 3 0.34 -2.22 -4.96
N LYS A 4 -0.41 -1.79 -5.99
CA LYS A 4 -1.73 -1.15 -5.85
C LYS A 4 -2.75 -1.96 -5.03
N PRO A 5 -2.85 -3.30 -5.16
CA PRO A 5 -3.79 -4.10 -4.36
C PRO A 5 -3.55 -4.04 -2.84
N TYR A 6 -2.33 -3.69 -2.42
CA TYR A 6 -1.95 -3.57 -1.01
C TYR A 6 -2.21 -2.17 -0.43
N ALA A 7 -2.90 -1.29 -1.16
CA ALA A 7 -3.23 0.05 -0.67
C ALA A 7 -3.96 0.01 0.68
N TRP A 8 -4.93 -0.89 0.86
CA TRP A 8 -5.60 -1.08 2.15
C TRP A 8 -4.61 -1.42 3.27
N ASN A 9 -3.67 -2.32 3.03
CA ASN A 9 -2.67 -2.71 4.03
C ASN A 9 -1.74 -1.55 4.40
N ILE A 10 -1.50 -0.61 3.48
CA ILE A 10 -0.77 0.63 3.79
C ILE A 10 -1.56 1.50 4.76
N PHE A 11 -2.89 1.57 4.62
CA PHE A 11 -3.74 2.25 5.60
C PHE A 11 -3.75 1.54 6.96
N GLU A 12 -3.75 0.21 6.99
CA GLU A 12 -3.66 -0.54 8.25
C GLU A 12 -2.31 -0.34 8.95
N ILE A 13 -1.20 -0.38 8.20
CA ILE A 13 0.14 -0.07 8.71
C ILE A 13 0.22 1.37 9.20
N ALA A 14 -0.34 2.33 8.46
CA ALA A 14 -0.37 3.74 8.88
C ALA A 14 -1.11 3.92 10.21
N LYS A 15 -2.28 3.29 10.33
CA LYS A 15 -3.10 3.34 11.55
C LYS A 15 -2.40 2.70 12.75
N GLU A 16 -1.83 1.50 12.57
CA GLU A 16 -1.18 0.76 13.65
C GLU A 16 0.07 1.47 14.16
N ASN A 17 0.85 2.09 13.27
CA ASN A 17 2.11 2.74 13.63
C ASN A 17 1.95 4.25 13.90
N ASN A 18 0.74 4.81 13.76
CA ASN A 18 0.44 6.24 13.89
C ASN A 18 1.33 7.11 12.96
N GLU A 19 1.38 6.73 11.68
CA GLU A 19 2.26 7.32 10.66
C GLU A 19 1.45 7.77 9.43
N ASP A 20 2.04 8.64 8.60
CA ASP A 20 1.43 9.01 7.32
C ASP A 20 1.54 7.88 6.27
N LEU A 21 0.73 7.94 5.20
CA LEU A 21 0.72 6.89 4.17
C LEU A 21 2.06 6.76 3.42
N GLY A 22 2.84 7.84 3.31
CA GLY A 22 4.17 7.80 2.72
C GLY A 22 5.18 7.04 3.58
N ALA A 23 5.11 7.22 4.90
CA ALA A 23 5.87 6.45 5.87
C ALA A 23 5.41 4.98 5.90
N ALA A 24 4.10 4.74 5.98
CA ALA A 24 3.52 3.39 5.96
C ALA A 24 3.85 2.61 4.67
N ARG A 25 3.93 3.30 3.53
CA ARG A 25 4.41 2.71 2.27
C ARG A 25 5.83 2.18 2.39
N ARG A 26 6.76 2.97 2.95
CA ARG A 26 8.15 2.54 3.17
C ARG A 26 8.20 1.38 4.16
N MET A 27 7.33 1.38 5.16
CA MET A 27 7.19 0.28 6.11
C MET A 27 6.72 -1.02 5.44
N LEU A 28 5.74 -0.96 4.53
CA LEU A 28 5.31 -2.11 3.73
C LEU A 28 6.47 -2.68 2.91
N VAL A 29 7.20 -1.83 2.19
CA VAL A 29 8.35 -2.24 1.37
C VAL A 29 9.47 -2.84 2.23
N ASN A 30 9.71 -2.28 3.42
CA ASN A 30 10.63 -2.86 4.38
C ASN A 30 10.17 -4.26 4.79
N ASN A 31 8.91 -4.45 5.18
CA ASN A 31 8.37 -5.77 5.53
C ASN A 31 8.53 -6.78 4.38
N ILE A 32 8.26 -6.37 3.13
CA ILE A 32 8.45 -7.20 1.93
C ILE A 32 9.92 -7.60 1.78
N SER A 33 10.85 -6.65 1.83
CA SER A 33 12.30 -6.94 1.70
C SER A 33 12.83 -7.85 2.82
N GLN A 34 12.27 -7.72 4.02
CA GLN A 34 12.63 -8.54 5.19
C GLN A 34 11.94 -9.90 5.16
N GLY A 35 10.87 -10.07 4.38
CA GLY A 35 10.07 -11.29 4.29
C GLY A 35 9.26 -11.58 5.56
N ARG A 36 9.02 -10.56 6.38
CA ARG A 36 8.28 -10.64 7.64
C ARG A 36 7.73 -9.28 8.07
N ALA A 37 6.72 -9.29 8.94
CA ALA A 37 6.18 -8.07 9.55
C ALA A 37 7.18 -7.47 10.55
N VAL A 38 8.04 -6.54 10.09
CA VAL A 38 8.90 -5.74 10.97
C VAL A 38 8.11 -4.57 11.56
N ASN A 39 7.30 -3.92 10.71
CA ASN A 39 6.31 -2.94 11.10
C ASN A 39 4.94 -3.63 11.11
N GLY A 40 4.18 -3.47 12.20
CA GLY A 40 2.87 -4.10 12.35
C GLY A 40 1.80 -3.47 11.46
N GLY A 41 0.61 -4.07 11.49
CA GLY A 41 -0.62 -3.48 10.94
C GLY A 41 -1.24 -4.26 9.78
N ALA A 42 -0.47 -5.07 9.05
CA ALA A 42 -1.00 -5.89 7.97
C ALA A 42 -0.60 -7.36 8.11
N ASP A 43 -1.59 -8.25 7.99
CA ASP A 43 -1.39 -9.69 7.95
C ASP A 43 -1.26 -10.14 6.49
N LEU A 44 -0.03 -10.16 6.00
CA LEU A 44 0.33 -10.56 4.63
C LEU A 44 1.35 -11.68 4.65
N ASP A 45 1.33 -12.52 3.63
CA ASP A 45 2.41 -13.49 3.39
C ASP A 45 3.65 -12.77 2.85
N TYR A 46 4.37 -12.11 3.75
CA TYR A 46 5.59 -11.39 3.41
C TYR A 46 6.68 -12.30 2.86
N ALA A 47 6.68 -13.60 3.18
CA ALA A 47 7.64 -14.54 2.63
C ALA A 47 7.37 -14.81 1.14
N ALA A 48 6.11 -14.90 0.73
CA ALA A 48 5.73 -14.95 -0.69
C ALA A 48 6.03 -13.61 -1.40
N LEU A 49 5.64 -12.49 -0.80
CA LEU A 49 5.88 -11.16 -1.38
C LEU A 49 7.38 -10.88 -1.56
N LYS A 50 8.21 -11.32 -0.64
CA LYS A 50 9.67 -11.21 -0.77
C LYS A 50 10.18 -11.93 -2.01
N LYS A 51 9.71 -13.14 -2.28
CA LYS A 51 10.11 -13.91 -3.47
C LYS A 51 9.71 -13.18 -4.76
N GLU A 52 8.50 -12.63 -4.81
CA GLU A 52 8.04 -11.83 -5.95
C GLU A 52 8.87 -10.56 -6.11
N TRP A 53 9.20 -9.89 -5.01
CA TRP A 53 10.02 -8.69 -4.99
C TRP A 53 11.45 -8.95 -5.46
N GLU A 54 12.09 -10.03 -4.98
CA GLU A 54 13.45 -10.43 -5.37
C GLU A 54 13.52 -11.00 -6.80
N ALA A 55 12.39 -11.47 -7.35
CA ALA A 55 12.30 -11.89 -8.74
C ALA A 55 12.20 -10.71 -9.72
N MET A 56 11.90 -9.50 -9.24
CA MET A 56 11.89 -8.28 -10.05
C MET A 56 13.30 -7.72 -10.17
N ASP A 57 13.64 -7.20 -11.35
CA ASP A 57 14.83 -6.37 -11.51
C ASP A 57 14.64 -4.98 -10.87
N GLY A 58 15.73 -4.22 -10.77
CA GLY A 58 15.72 -2.91 -10.13
C GLY A 58 14.82 -1.88 -10.83
N GLU A 59 14.64 -1.97 -12.16
CA GLU A 59 13.76 -1.07 -12.90
C GLU A 59 12.29 -1.37 -12.60
N ALA A 60 11.92 -2.65 -12.59
CA ALA A 60 10.59 -3.09 -12.22
C ALA A 60 10.26 -2.72 -10.76
N GLN A 61 11.21 -2.88 -9.84
CA GLN A 61 11.02 -2.47 -8.44
C GLN A 61 10.78 -0.97 -8.33
N LYS A 62 11.58 -0.16 -9.06
CA LYS A 62 11.41 1.28 -9.12
C LYS A 62 10.03 1.68 -9.69
N ALA A 63 9.63 1.07 -10.81
CA ALA A 63 8.34 1.34 -11.43
C ALA A 63 7.16 1.02 -10.50
N ALA A 64 7.21 -0.11 -9.78
CA ALA A 64 6.17 -0.47 -8.82
C ALA A 64 6.07 0.54 -7.66
N LEU A 65 7.21 1.12 -7.23
CA LEU A 65 7.23 2.17 -6.20
C LEU A 65 6.70 3.51 -6.72
N GLU A 66 7.02 3.87 -7.96
CA GLU A 66 6.53 5.09 -8.62
C GLU A 66 5.01 5.03 -8.83
N GLU A 67 4.48 3.91 -9.33
CA GLU A 67 3.04 3.70 -9.49
C GLU A 67 2.30 3.83 -8.15
N LEU A 68 2.88 3.28 -7.08
CA LEU A 68 2.31 3.37 -5.74
C LEU A 68 2.43 4.78 -5.15
N CYS A 69 3.51 5.52 -5.44
CA CYS A 69 3.70 6.92 -5.08
C CYS A 69 2.57 7.77 -5.67
N ASP A 70 2.45 7.76 -6.99
CA ASP A 70 1.49 8.59 -7.73
C ASP A 70 0.04 8.33 -7.27
N TYR A 71 -0.23 7.09 -6.86
CA TYR A 71 -1.53 6.69 -6.37
C TYR A 71 -1.89 7.22 -4.97
N LEU A 72 -0.93 7.21 -4.04
CA LEU A 72 -1.16 7.56 -2.62
C LEU A 72 -0.92 9.03 -2.28
N THR A 73 -0.32 9.81 -3.19
CA THR A 73 0.02 11.22 -2.95
C THR A 73 -0.80 12.23 -3.74
N ASP A 74 -1.86 11.80 -4.44
CA ASP A 74 -2.83 12.73 -5.04
C ASP A 74 -3.81 13.22 -3.98
N PHE A 75 -3.48 14.37 -3.38
CA PHE A 75 -4.22 15.02 -2.29
C PHE A 75 -5.24 16.07 -2.79
N SER A 76 -5.64 16.05 -4.07
CA SER A 76 -6.65 16.99 -4.56
C SER A 76 -8.03 16.74 -3.91
N THR A 77 -8.84 17.78 -3.77
CA THR A 77 -10.12 17.73 -3.01
C THR A 77 -11.19 16.82 -3.62
N ASP A 78 -11.07 16.47 -4.91
CA ASP A 78 -11.87 15.47 -5.62
C ASP A 78 -11.13 14.12 -5.79
N ALA A 79 -9.94 13.99 -5.20
CA ALA A 79 -9.09 12.83 -5.41
C ALA A 79 -9.69 11.57 -4.79
N PRO A 80 -9.43 10.40 -5.42
CA PRO A 80 -9.68 9.08 -4.84
C PRO A 80 -9.18 8.93 -3.41
N TYR A 81 -8.12 9.66 -3.00
CA TYR A 81 -7.60 9.66 -1.62
C TYR A 81 -8.69 9.85 -0.55
N HIS A 82 -9.51 10.90 -0.63
CA HIS A 82 -10.53 11.15 0.39
C HIS A 82 -11.60 10.06 0.44
N ARG A 83 -11.91 9.44 -0.70
CA ARG A 83 -12.86 8.33 -0.78
C ARG A 83 -12.25 7.04 -0.23
N LEU A 84 -10.95 6.81 -0.44
CA LEU A 84 -10.20 5.70 0.17
C LEU A 84 -10.15 5.85 1.70
N CYS A 85 -9.80 7.03 2.22
CA CYS A 85 -9.84 7.31 3.66
C CYS A 85 -11.20 7.00 4.25
N ARG A 86 -12.27 7.52 3.64
CA ARG A 86 -13.64 7.30 4.11
C ARG A 86 -14.04 5.82 4.10
N ALA A 87 -13.74 5.11 3.02
CA ALA A 87 -14.04 3.68 2.91
C ALA A 87 -13.26 2.87 3.96
N PHE A 88 -11.99 3.21 4.18
CA PHE A 88 -11.15 2.57 5.18
C PHE A 88 -11.66 2.82 6.61
N GLU A 89 -11.99 4.06 6.96
CA GLU A 89 -12.57 4.42 8.27
C GLU A 89 -13.89 3.68 8.55
N GLN A 90 -14.67 3.42 7.50
CA GLN A 90 -15.93 2.67 7.58
C GLN A 90 -15.74 1.16 7.58
N GLY A 91 -14.53 0.66 7.34
CA GLY A 91 -14.27 -0.77 7.16
C GLY A 91 -14.86 -1.33 5.86
N ASP A 92 -15.25 -0.48 4.90
CA ASP A 92 -15.89 -0.89 3.64
C ASP A 92 -14.84 -1.21 2.58
N ARG A 93 -14.39 -2.47 2.60
CA ARG A 93 -13.41 -2.98 1.64
C ARG A 93 -13.91 -2.91 0.20
N ASN A 94 -15.20 -3.16 -0.03
CA ASN A 94 -15.77 -3.14 -1.37
C ASN A 94 -15.82 -1.72 -1.95
N ALA A 95 -16.18 -0.72 -1.13
CA ALA A 95 -16.11 0.68 -1.55
C ALA A 95 -14.67 1.12 -1.79
N PHE A 96 -13.72 0.66 -0.97
CA PHE A 96 -12.31 0.93 -1.13
C PHE A 96 -11.80 0.40 -2.48
N ASP A 97 -12.06 -0.88 -2.79
CA ASP A 97 -11.61 -1.50 -4.03
C ASP A 97 -12.26 -0.86 -5.28
N LYS A 98 -13.53 -0.45 -5.21
CA LYS A 98 -14.17 0.31 -6.30
C LYS A 98 -13.49 1.66 -6.57
N VAL A 99 -13.00 2.32 -5.51
CA VAL A 99 -12.22 3.56 -5.66
C VAL A 99 -10.82 3.26 -6.23
N LEU A 100 -10.25 2.09 -5.92
CA LEU A 100 -9.01 1.60 -6.54
C LEU A 100 -9.16 1.35 -8.04
N GLU A 101 -10.27 0.75 -8.47
CA GLU A 101 -10.57 0.40 -9.87
C GLU A 101 -10.98 1.60 -10.73
N GLY A 102 -11.64 2.60 -10.14
CA GLY A 102 -12.20 3.76 -10.85
C GLY A 102 -11.19 4.84 -11.29
N LYS A 103 -9.88 4.54 -11.30
CA LYS A 103 -8.80 5.43 -11.75
C LYS A 103 -8.09 4.83 -12.96
#